data_AF-A0A6L9YR17-F1
#
_entry.id   AF-A0A6L9YR17-F1
#
_cell.length_a   1.000
_cell.length_b   1.000
_cell.length_c   1.000
_cell.angle_alpha   90.00
_cell.angle_beta   90.00
_cell.angle_gamma   90.00
#
_symmetry.space_group_name_H-M   'P 1'
#
loop_
_entity.id
_entity.type
_entity.pdbx_description
1 polymer ?
#
loop_
_entity_poly.entity_id
_entity_poly.type
_entity_poly.pdbx_seq_one_letter_code
_entity_poly.pdbx_strand_id
1 'polypeptide(L)'
;MIAKRYNQQGEAGVGDGRHHNRGAEPILNEIQQAQLLQAIEAPVDESGLWNGRKVADWMSRVLDRPVAPQRGWEYLKQMEFRLRLPRPEHQQQDPIKQEAWKKNCLSE
;
A
#
# COMPACT_ATOMS: atom_id res chain seq x y z
N MET A 1 -30.20 16.93 12.99
CA MET A 1 -29.72 18.10 13.76
C MET A 1 -29.03 17.61 15.03
N ILE A 2 -27.90 18.18 15.44
CA ILE A 2 -27.13 17.73 16.62
C ILE A 2 -27.94 17.92 17.92
N ALA A 3 -28.63 19.05 18.07
CA ALA A 3 -29.47 19.34 19.25
C ALA A 3 -30.53 18.25 19.53
N LYS A 4 -31.19 17.71 18.49
CA LYS A 4 -32.19 16.64 18.66
C LYS A 4 -31.56 15.32 19.15
N ARG A 5 -30.37 14.98 18.67
CA ARG A 5 -29.64 13.77 19.11
C ARG A 5 -29.13 13.92 20.53
N TYR A 6 -28.58 15.08 20.88
CA TYR A 6 -28.16 15.37 22.25
C TYR A 6 -29.32 15.26 23.24
N ASN A 7 -30.49 15.83 22.90
CA ASN A 7 -31.67 15.76 23.77
C ASN A 7 -32.20 14.33 23.96
N GLN A 8 -31.90 13.40 23.03
CA GLN A 8 -32.38 12.00 23.08
C GLN A 8 -31.35 11.04 23.68
N GLN A 9 -30.06 11.27 23.46
CA GLN A 9 -28.97 10.32 23.72
C GLN A 9 -27.86 10.91 24.60
N GLY A 10 -28.00 12.15 25.05
CA GLY A 10 -27.00 12.88 25.82
C GLY A 10 -25.72 13.15 25.02
N GLU A 11 -24.60 13.26 25.72
CA GLU A 11 -23.26 13.48 25.15
C GLU A 11 -22.90 12.43 24.08
N ALA A 12 -23.30 11.17 24.27
CA ALA A 12 -23.06 10.10 23.30
C ALA A 12 -23.70 10.36 21.92
N GLY A 13 -24.77 11.16 21.85
CA GLY A 13 -25.45 11.53 20.60
C GLY A 13 -24.73 12.60 19.77
N VAL A 14 -23.67 13.22 20.31
CA VAL A 14 -22.89 14.29 19.67
C VAL A 14 -21.63 13.75 18.99
N GLY A 15 -21.19 12.52 19.34
CA GLY A 15 -20.00 11.89 18.78
C GLY A 15 -20.03 11.69 17.26
N ASP A 16 -18.85 11.56 16.65
CA ASP A 16 -18.73 11.23 15.23
C ASP A 16 -19.16 9.78 14.97
N GLY A 17 -20.40 9.63 14.49
CA GLY A 17 -20.98 8.34 14.14
C GLY A 17 -20.35 7.67 12.91
N ARG A 18 -19.46 8.36 12.17
CA ARG A 18 -18.86 7.82 10.94
C ARG A 18 -17.99 6.60 11.16
N HIS A 19 -17.44 6.43 12.36
CA HIS A 19 -16.65 5.24 12.71
C HIS A 19 -17.44 3.93 12.57
N HIS A 20 -18.77 3.98 12.69
CA HIS A 20 -19.64 2.80 12.56
C HIS A 20 -20.18 2.61 11.14
N ASN A 21 -19.90 3.54 10.22
CA ASN A 21 -20.31 3.39 8.83
C ASN A 21 -19.40 2.35 8.19
N ARG A 22 -19.97 1.24 7.73
CA ARG A 22 -19.24 0.14 7.07
C ARG A 22 -18.53 0.56 5.76
N GLY A 23 -18.75 1.78 5.29
CA GLY A 23 -18.19 2.28 4.03
C GLY A 23 -18.85 1.62 2.81
N ALA A 24 -18.28 1.86 1.64
CA ALA A 24 -18.65 1.15 0.43
C ALA A 24 -18.01 -0.25 0.44
N GLU A 25 -18.65 -1.20 -0.24
CA GLU A 25 -18.08 -2.55 -0.38
C GLU A 25 -16.72 -2.51 -1.10
N PRO A 26 -15.77 -3.40 -0.70
CA PRO A 26 -14.51 -3.55 -1.40
C PRO A 26 -14.72 -3.91 -2.87
N ILE A 27 -13.82 -3.43 -3.73
CA ILE A 27 -13.86 -3.73 -5.18
C ILE A 27 -13.60 -5.22 -5.45
N LEU A 28 -12.69 -5.82 -4.68
CA LEU A 28 -12.36 -7.23 -4.69
C LEU A 28 -13.02 -7.92 -3.50
N ASN A 29 -13.70 -9.04 -3.74
CA ASN A 29 -14.15 -9.93 -2.68
C ASN A 29 -12.97 -10.67 -2.03
N GLU A 30 -13.22 -11.38 -0.93
CA GLU A 30 -12.19 -12.07 -0.16
C GLU A 30 -11.41 -13.11 -0.99
N ILE A 31 -12.10 -13.83 -1.88
CA ILE A 31 -11.49 -14.83 -2.77
C ILE A 31 -10.53 -14.15 -3.75
N GLN A 32 -10.95 -13.05 -4.36
CA GLN A 32 -10.12 -12.28 -5.28
C GLN A 32 -8.94 -11.63 -4.57
N GLN A 33 -9.08 -11.23 -3.30
CA GLN A 33 -7.96 -10.73 -2.51
C GLN A 33 -6.93 -11.84 -2.23
N ALA A 34 -7.37 -13.06 -1.95
CA ALA A 34 -6.48 -14.22 -1.80
C ALA A 34 -5.76 -14.56 -3.12
N GLN A 35 -6.48 -14.50 -4.25
CA GLN A 35 -5.88 -14.69 -5.58
C GLN A 35 -4.84 -13.62 -5.91
N LEU A 36 -5.09 -12.36 -5.53
CA LEU A 36 -4.13 -11.27 -5.69
C LEU A 36 -2.86 -11.56 -4.87
N LEU A 37 -3.01 -12.00 -3.62
CA LEU A 37 -1.89 -12.34 -2.76
C LEU A 37 -1.04 -13.46 -3.38
N GLN A 38 -1.68 -14.53 -3.86
CA GLN A 38 -1.01 -15.63 -4.54
C GLN A 38 -0.27 -15.17 -5.81
N ALA A 39 -0.87 -14.26 -6.58
CA ALA A 39 -0.23 -13.67 -7.76
C ALA A 39 0.98 -12.80 -7.40
N ILE A 40 0.95 -12.12 -6.24
CA ILE A 40 2.07 -11.31 -5.74
C ILE A 40 3.24 -12.18 -5.29
N GLU A 41 2.96 -13.30 -4.63
CA GLU A 41 3.96 -14.24 -4.12
C GLU A 41 4.55 -15.15 -5.19
N ALA A 42 3.83 -15.36 -6.30
CA ALA A 42 4.31 -16.17 -7.41
C ALA A 42 5.63 -15.57 -7.98
N PRO A 43 6.64 -16.41 -8.27
CA PRO A 43 7.86 -15.96 -8.89
C PRO A 43 7.54 -15.40 -10.28
N VAL A 44 7.69 -14.09 -10.46
CA VAL A 44 7.40 -13.44 -11.74
C VAL A 44 8.67 -13.37 -12.58
N ASP A 45 8.64 -14.03 -13.72
CA ASP A 45 9.74 -14.29 -14.64
C ASP A 45 10.30 -13.00 -15.28
N GLU A 46 9.48 -11.96 -15.48
CA GLU A 46 9.89 -10.76 -16.24
C GLU A 46 9.56 -9.41 -15.59
N SER A 47 8.58 -9.30 -14.68
CA SER A 47 8.01 -7.96 -14.44
C SER A 47 8.73 -7.10 -13.37
N GLY A 48 9.56 -7.66 -12.49
CA GLY A 48 10.09 -6.91 -11.33
C GLY A 48 9.02 -6.56 -10.28
N LEU A 49 9.35 -5.71 -9.30
CA LEU A 49 8.49 -5.43 -8.12
C LEU A 49 7.03 -5.11 -8.48
N TRP A 50 6.08 -5.66 -7.71
CA TRP A 50 4.67 -5.30 -7.79
C TRP A 50 4.46 -3.82 -7.41
N ASN A 51 3.73 -3.10 -8.25
CA ASN A 51 3.39 -1.69 -8.04
C ASN A 51 1.88 -1.48 -8.22
N GLY A 52 1.37 -0.34 -7.78
CA GLY A 52 -0.08 -0.07 -7.82
C GLY A 52 -0.69 -0.16 -9.23
N ARG A 53 0.08 0.18 -10.28
CA ARG A 53 -0.38 0.06 -11.67
C ARG A 53 -0.54 -1.40 -12.08
N LYS A 54 0.45 -2.26 -11.80
CA LYS A 54 0.37 -3.70 -12.09
C LYS A 54 -0.77 -4.37 -11.35
N VAL A 55 -0.99 -3.99 -10.09
CA VAL A 55 -2.14 -4.49 -9.32
C VAL A 55 -3.45 -4.04 -9.96
N ALA A 56 -3.56 -2.78 -10.38
CA ALA A 56 -4.76 -2.31 -11.08
C ALA A 56 -4.97 -3.00 -12.44
N ASP A 57 -3.89 -3.29 -13.19
CA ASP A 57 -3.97 -4.04 -14.45
C ASP A 57 -4.44 -5.48 -14.19
N TRP A 58 -3.91 -6.13 -13.14
CA TRP A 58 -4.38 -7.46 -12.70
C TRP A 58 -5.85 -7.42 -12.29
N MET A 59 -6.25 -6.45 -11.47
CA MET A 59 -7.64 -6.26 -11.04
C MET A 59 -8.56 -6.03 -12.24
N SER A 60 -8.09 -5.29 -13.25
CA SER A 60 -8.88 -5.00 -14.44
C SER A 60 -9.16 -6.27 -15.26
N ARG A 61 -8.20 -7.20 -15.31
CA ARG A 61 -8.36 -8.52 -15.95
C ARG A 61 -9.32 -9.41 -15.18
N VAL A 62 -9.24 -9.41 -13.84
CA VAL A 62 -10.09 -10.25 -12.98
C VAL A 62 -11.54 -9.75 -12.94
N LEU A 63 -11.75 -8.44 -13.02
CA LEU A 63 -13.06 -7.80 -12.94
C LEU A 63 -13.68 -7.45 -14.29
N ASP A 64 -12.97 -7.73 -15.39
CA ASP A 64 -13.34 -7.40 -16.77
C ASP A 64 -13.78 -5.93 -16.96
N ARG A 65 -13.11 -5.01 -16.26
CA ARG A 65 -13.38 -3.57 -16.33
C ARG A 65 -12.14 -2.75 -15.97
N PRO A 66 -11.99 -1.52 -16.50
CA PRO A 66 -10.84 -0.68 -16.15
C PRO A 66 -10.86 -0.31 -14.66
N VAL A 67 -9.74 -0.55 -13.98
CA VAL A 67 -9.50 -0.15 -12.60
C VAL A 67 -8.44 0.94 -12.56
N ALA A 68 -8.73 2.02 -11.83
CA ALA A 68 -7.79 3.12 -11.69
C ALA A 68 -6.52 2.68 -10.90
N PRO A 69 -5.31 3.11 -11.30
CA PRO A 69 -4.05 2.73 -10.62
C PRO A 69 -4.02 3.01 -9.12
N GLN A 70 -4.75 4.03 -8.67
CA GLN A 70 -4.88 4.38 -7.25
C GLN A 70 -5.48 3.23 -6.44
N ARG A 71 -6.47 2.50 -6.99
CA ARG A 71 -7.11 1.37 -6.32
C ARG A 71 -6.12 0.23 -6.11
N GLY A 72 -5.26 -0.05 -7.09
CA GLY A 72 -4.21 -1.05 -6.92
C GLY A 72 -3.23 -0.70 -5.79
N TRP A 73 -2.91 0.59 -5.61
CA TRP A 73 -2.10 1.04 -4.46
C TRP A 73 -2.84 0.93 -3.11
N GLU A 74 -4.15 1.22 -3.08
CA GLU A 74 -4.98 1.02 -1.88
C GLU A 74 -4.92 -0.43 -1.40
N TYR A 75 -5.06 -1.40 -2.31
CA TYR A 75 -4.97 -2.83 -2.00
C TYR A 75 -3.59 -3.26 -1.52
N LEU A 76 -2.51 -2.76 -2.14
CA LEU A 76 -1.16 -3.03 -1.65
C LEU A 76 -0.95 -2.53 -0.22
N LYS A 77 -1.42 -1.33 0.11
CA LYS A 77 -1.34 -0.80 1.48
C LYS A 77 -2.20 -1.60 2.46
N GLN A 78 -3.40 -2.02 2.05
CA GLN A 78 -4.29 -2.82 2.88
C GLN A 78 -3.68 -4.19 3.23
N MET A 79 -2.94 -4.77 2.29
CA MET A 79 -2.19 -6.03 2.46
C MET A 79 -0.81 -5.82 3.12
N GLU A 80 -0.56 -4.64 3.70
CA GLU A 80 0.70 -4.26 4.38
C GLU A 80 1.97 -4.30 3.51
N PHE A 81 1.83 -4.40 2.18
CA PHE A 81 2.98 -4.34 1.29
C PHE A 81 3.60 -2.94 1.28
N ARG A 82 4.93 -2.91 1.33
CA ARG A 82 5.72 -1.69 1.22
C ARG A 82 6.72 -1.84 0.09
N LEU A 83 6.85 -0.78 -0.70
CA LEU A 83 7.89 -0.72 -1.72
C LEU A 83 9.26 -0.65 -1.02
N ARG A 84 10.01 -1.75 -1.05
CA ARG A 84 11.38 -1.81 -0.55
C ARG A 84 12.35 -1.49 -1.68
N LEU A 85 12.53 -0.20 -1.95
CA LEU A 85 13.60 0.23 -2.84
C LEU A 85 14.93 0.26 -2.07
N PRO A 86 16.04 -0.18 -2.69
CA PRO A 86 17.36 0.11 -2.12
C PRO A 86 17.53 1.62 -2.01
N ARG A 87 18.33 2.06 -1.03
CA ARG A 87 18.67 3.48 -0.90
C ARG A 87 19.29 3.95 -2.22
N PRO A 88 18.83 5.08 -2.80
CA PRO A 88 19.46 5.65 -3.98
C PRO A 88 20.95 5.89 -3.71
N GLU A 89 21.82 5.36 -4.57
CA GLU A 89 23.26 5.58 -4.48
C GLU A 89 23.65 6.87 -5.22
N HIS A 90 24.72 7.53 -4.75
CA HIS A 90 25.23 8.73 -5.40
C HIS A 90 25.84 8.34 -6.76
N GLN A 91 25.38 8.92 -7.86
CA GLN A 91 25.82 8.51 -9.21
C GLN A 91 27.33 8.64 -9.45
N GLN A 92 28.00 9.57 -8.76
CA GLN A 92 29.46 9.77 -8.86
C GLN A 92 30.22 9.03 -7.74
N GLN A 93 29.59 8.02 -7.13
CA GLN A 93 30.23 7.11 -6.18
C GLN A 93 31.41 6.41 -6.86
N ASP A 94 32.59 6.63 -6.31
CA ASP A 94 33.77 5.82 -6.61
C ASP A 94 33.90 4.77 -5.49
N PRO A 95 33.52 3.50 -5.75
CA PRO A 95 33.50 2.46 -4.72
C PRO A 95 34.89 2.24 -4.09
N ILE A 96 35.97 2.42 -4.87
CA ILE A 96 37.35 2.25 -4.41
C ILE A 96 37.69 3.34 -3.39
N LYS A 97 37.34 4.61 -3.67
CA LYS A 97 37.55 5.72 -2.73
C LYS A 97 36.71 5.58 -1.47
N GLN A 98 35.48 5.08 -1.59
CA GLN A 98 34.58 4.90 -0.46
C GLN A 98 35.07 3.81 0.50
N GLU A 99 35.60 2.70 -0.03
CA GLU A 99 36.24 1.64 0.76
C GLU A 99 37.52 2.11 1.44
N ALA A 100 38.35 2.90 0.75
CA ALA A 100 39.55 3.49 1.33
C ALA A 100 39.23 4.45 2.49
N TRP A 101 38.16 5.25 2.36
CA TRP A 101 37.74 6.18 3.42
C TRP A 101 37.17 5.47 4.66
N LYS A 102 36.40 4.38 4.49
CA LYS A 102 35.81 3.60 5.60
C LYS A 102 36.88 3.03 6.57
N LYS A 103 38.13 2.86 6.13
CA LYS A 103 39.21 2.32 6.97
C LYS A 103 39.82 3.32 7.96
N ASN A 104 39.49 4.61 7.86
CA ASN A 104 40.05 5.66 8.73
C ASN A 104 39.13 6.07 9.90
N CYS A 105 37.96 5.44 10.08
CA CYS A 105 37.03 5.77 11.17
C CYS A 105 37.22 4.91 12.44
N LEU A 106 38.26 4.06 12.49
CA LEU A 106 38.60 3.21 13.64
C LEU A 106 40.06 3.44 14.08
N SER A 107 40.43 4.71 14.21
CA SER A 107 41.71 5.10 14.81
C SER A 107 41.49 6.26 15.77
N GLU A 108 41.76 5.92 17.05
CA GLU A 108 41.71 6.69 18.32
C GLU A 108 40.35 6.93 18.98
#